data_AF-A0A4R4PI93-F1
#
_entry.id   AF-A0A4R4PI93-F1
#
_cell.length_a   1.000
_cell.length_b   1.000
_cell.length_c   1.000
_cell.angle_alpha   90.00
_cell.angle_beta   90.00
_cell.angle_gamma   90.00
#
_symmetry.space_group_name_H-M   'P 1'
#
loop_
_entity.id
_entity.type
_entity.pdbx_description
1 polymer ?
#
loop_
_entity_poly.entity_id
_entity_poly.type
_entity_poly.pdbx_seq_one_letter_code
_entity_poly.pdbx_strand_id
1 'polypeptide(L)'
;MLDRAVVFVPADLSSPEDFAAAATPCLERIQACRYDFVGIVRSWEDAMRMTRDGRADVVVVASRAQLAHDRRPRVEAATEPVRTARPTSAHVVPVEVQRQHNRRPRRIR
;
A
#
# COMPACT_ATOMS: atom_id res chain seq x y z
N MET A 1 8.07 17.78 7.72
CA MET A 1 9.02 16.73 7.30
C MET A 1 8.24 15.81 6.39
N LEU A 2 8.75 15.52 5.19
CA LEU A 2 8.10 14.59 4.25
C LEU A 2 8.44 13.16 4.69
N ASP A 3 7.49 12.24 4.53
CA ASP A 3 7.75 10.81 4.78
C ASP A 3 8.74 10.30 3.72
N ARG A 4 9.74 9.53 4.15
CA ARG A 4 10.74 8.92 3.27
C ARG A 4 10.23 7.61 2.70
N ALA A 5 10.22 7.48 1.39
CA ALA A 5 9.76 6.31 0.68
C ALA A 5 10.91 5.52 0.05
N VAL A 6 10.86 4.19 0.21
CA VAL A 6 11.69 3.25 -0.54
C VAL A 6 10.79 2.41 -1.45
N VAL A 7 11.23 2.18 -2.68
CA VAL A 7 10.53 1.30 -3.63
C VAL A 7 11.13 -0.09 -3.54
N PHE A 8 10.30 -1.11 -3.35
CA PHE A 8 10.75 -2.51 -3.46
C PHE A 8 10.40 -3.05 -4.85
N VAL A 9 11.43 -3.55 -5.55
CA VAL A 9 11.28 -4.26 -6.83
C VAL A 9 11.91 -5.65 -6.69
N PRO A 10 11.14 -6.74 -6.81
CA PRO A 10 11.67 -8.08 -6.63
C PRO A 10 12.92 -8.39 -7.49
N ALA A 11 13.88 -9.12 -6.92
CA ALA A 11 15.16 -9.43 -7.57
C ALA A 11 15.02 -10.39 -8.77
N ASP A 12 13.96 -11.20 -8.79
CA ASP A 12 13.61 -12.13 -9.88
C ASP A 12 13.21 -11.41 -11.18
N LEU A 13 12.78 -10.15 -11.10
CA LEU A 13 12.55 -9.29 -12.27
C LEU A 13 13.88 -8.91 -12.93
N SER A 14 14.34 -9.74 -13.85
CA SER A 14 15.63 -9.57 -14.53
C SER A 14 15.54 -8.77 -15.81
N SER A 15 14.36 -8.73 -16.45
CA SER A 15 14.13 -7.92 -17.64
C SER A 15 14.06 -6.43 -17.28
N PRO A 16 14.76 -5.56 -18.02
CA PRO A 16 14.61 -4.11 -17.86
C PRO A 16 13.17 -3.63 -18.04
N GLU A 17 12.39 -4.29 -18.91
CA GLU A 17 10.99 -3.94 -19.16
C GLU A 17 10.11 -4.27 -17.95
N ASP A 18 10.27 -5.45 -17.37
CA ASP A 18 9.53 -5.86 -16.17
C ASP A 18 9.91 -5.02 -14.95
N PHE A 19 11.19 -4.66 -14.84
CA PHE A 19 11.67 -3.75 -13.81
C PHE A 19 11.01 -2.37 -13.95
N ALA A 20 11.00 -1.81 -15.17
CA ALA A 20 10.36 -0.52 -15.43
C ALA A 20 8.85 -0.58 -15.19
N ALA A 21 8.19 -1.66 -15.61
CA ALA A 21 6.76 -1.88 -15.39
C ALA A 21 6.41 -1.95 -13.89
N ALA A 22 7.30 -2.51 -13.06
CA ALA A 22 7.12 -2.53 -11.61
C ALA A 22 7.46 -1.19 -10.94
N ALA A 23 8.56 -0.53 -11.35
CA ALA A 23 9.06 0.67 -10.70
C ALA A 23 8.26 1.94 -11.04
N THR A 24 7.81 2.09 -12.29
CA THR A 24 7.09 3.28 -12.79
C THR A 24 5.89 3.66 -11.93
N PRO A 25 4.91 2.78 -11.67
CA PRO A 25 3.74 3.15 -10.87
C PRO A 25 4.12 3.47 -9.41
N CYS A 26 5.21 2.88 -8.89
CA CYS A 26 5.71 3.19 -7.55
C CYS A 26 6.28 4.62 -7.48
N LEU A 27 7.03 5.03 -8.50
CA LEU A 27 7.60 6.38 -8.58
C LEU A 27 6.50 7.44 -8.79
N GLU A 28 5.48 7.14 -9.59
CA GLU A 28 4.29 7.99 -9.73
C GLU A 28 3.56 8.17 -8.39
N ARG A 29 3.44 7.09 -7.60
CA ARG A 29 2.84 7.14 -6.26
C ARG A 29 3.62 7.99 -5.29
N ILE A 30 4.95 7.92 -5.33
CA ILE A 30 5.85 8.76 -4.53
C ILE A 30 5.67 10.24 -4.87
N GLN A 31 5.60 10.57 -6.17
CA GLN A 31 5.37 11.94 -6.62
C GLN A 31 3.98 12.45 -6.21
N ALA A 32 2.93 11.64 -6.41
CA ALA A 32 1.55 12.00 -6.06
C ALA A 32 1.38 12.28 -4.56
N CYS A 33 2.09 11.53 -3.71
CA CYS A 33 2.05 11.70 -2.26
C CYS A 33 3.11 12.64 -1.70
N ARG A 34 3.99 13.17 -2.53
CA ARG A 34 5.11 14.04 -2.14
C ARG A 34 5.99 13.38 -1.07
N TYR A 35 6.30 12.09 -1.24
CA TYR A 35 7.28 11.42 -0.38
C TYR A 35 8.71 11.79 -0.80
N ASP A 36 9.63 11.77 0.16
CA ASP A 36 11.05 11.91 -0.11
C ASP A 36 11.61 10.56 -0.59
N PHE A 37 12.12 10.51 -1.81
CA PHE A 37 12.54 9.25 -2.42
C PHE A 37 13.95 8.85 -1.97
N VAL A 38 14.06 7.72 -1.25
CA VAL A 38 15.33 7.23 -0.71
C VAL A 38 16.05 6.28 -1.68
N GLY A 39 15.30 5.52 -2.48
CA GLY A 39 15.88 4.61 -3.46
C GLY A 39 15.02 3.40 -3.78
N ILE A 40 15.58 2.52 -4.63
CA ILE A 40 14.99 1.24 -5.01
C ILE A 40 15.80 0.11 -4.36
N VAL A 41 15.12 -0.82 -3.69
CA VAL A 41 15.73 -2.01 -3.11
C VAL A 41 15.22 -3.27 -3.80
N ARG A 42 16.11 -4.25 -3.94
CA ARG A 42 15.81 -5.54 -4.58
C ARG A 42 15.53 -6.67 -3.59
N SER A 43 15.84 -6.46 -2.31
CA SER A 43 15.57 -7.38 -1.21
C SER A 43 14.50 -6.81 -0.29
N TRP A 44 13.53 -7.64 0.08
CA TRP A 44 12.53 -7.29 1.08
C TRP A 44 13.15 -7.07 2.46
N GLU A 45 14.18 -7.85 2.80
CA GLU A 45 14.89 -7.71 4.07
C GLU A 45 15.56 -6.33 4.18
N ASP A 46 16.10 -5.82 3.07
CA ASP A 46 16.69 -4.48 3.01
C ASP A 46 15.64 -3.38 3.19
N ALA A 47 14.47 -3.51 2.55
CA ALA A 47 13.36 -2.58 2.75
C ALA A 47 12.96 -2.52 4.23
N MET A 48 12.81 -3.69 4.86
CA MET A 48 12.46 -3.80 6.28
C MET A 48 13.55 -3.27 7.21
N ARG A 49 14.82 -3.50 6.88
CA ARG A 49 15.97 -2.93 7.60
C ARG A 49 15.94 -1.41 7.53
N MET A 50 15.73 -0.83 6.35
CA MET A 50 15.60 0.62 6.19
C MET A 50 14.45 1.19 7.02
N THR A 51 13.32 0.50 7.13
CA THR A 51 12.24 0.95 8.02
C THR A 51 12.59 0.84 9.50
N ARG A 52 13.22 -0.25 9.94
CA ARG A 52 13.67 -0.40 11.34
C ARG A 52 14.71 0.63 11.75
N ASP A 53 15.64 0.94 10.86
CA ASP A 53 16.69 1.93 11.08
C ASP A 53 16.17 3.38 11.02
N GLY A 54 14.87 3.57 10.76
CA GLY A 54 14.28 4.87 10.57
C GLY A 54 14.87 5.61 9.37
N ARG A 55 15.28 4.88 8.32
CA ARG A 55 15.76 5.42 7.03
C ARG A 55 14.64 5.53 5.99
N ALA A 56 13.59 4.72 6.12
CA ALA A 56 12.39 4.80 5.30
C ALA A 56 11.14 4.71 6.19
N ASP A 57 10.20 5.62 5.99
CA ASP A 57 8.94 5.67 6.72
C ASP A 57 7.83 4.89 5.97
N VAL A 58 7.96 4.76 4.65
CA VAL A 58 7.01 4.08 3.75
C VAL A 58 7.75 3.13 2.80
N VAL A 59 7.20 1.94 2.59
CA VAL A 59 7.64 1.02 1.52
C VAL A 59 6.56 1.00 0.44
N VAL A 60 6.94 1.34 -0.78
CA VAL A 60 6.05 1.34 -1.96
C VAL A 60 6.33 0.10 -2.79
N VAL A 61 5.26 -0.63 -3.13
CA VAL A 61 5.32 -1.83 -3.97
C VAL A 61 4.39 -1.71 -5.16
N ALA A 62 4.72 -2.38 -6.27
CA ALA A 62 3.89 -2.36 -7.47
C ALA A 62 2.53 -3.03 -7.22
N SER A 63 2.53 -4.15 -6.49
CA SER A 63 1.32 -4.88 -6.12
C SER A 63 1.42 -5.48 -4.73
N ARG A 64 0.30 -5.46 -3.98
CA ARG A 64 0.17 -6.15 -2.70
C ARG A 64 0.36 -7.66 -2.80
N ALA A 65 0.15 -8.25 -3.98
CA ALA A 65 0.40 -9.68 -4.22
C ALA A 65 1.88 -10.06 -4.08
N GLN A 66 2.79 -9.08 -4.11
CA GLN A 66 4.23 -9.29 -3.92
C GLN A 66 4.64 -9.34 -2.44
N LEU A 67 3.69 -9.23 -1.51
CA LEU A 67 3.93 -9.25 -0.07
C LEU A 67 3.53 -10.59 0.55
N ALA A 68 4.36 -11.10 1.45
CA ALA A 68 3.96 -12.14 2.39
C ALA A 68 2.82 -11.61 3.31
N HIS A 69 1.88 -12.48 3.68
CA HIS A 69 0.65 -12.10 4.38
C HIS A 69 0.83 -11.53 5.80
N ASP A 70 2.03 -11.62 6.38
CA ASP A 70 2.32 -11.08 7.71
C ASP A 70 2.73 -9.61 7.65
N ARG A 71 1.91 -8.77 8.29
CA ARG A 71 2.00 -7.31 8.21
C ARG A 71 2.76 -6.70 9.37
N ARG A 72 3.82 -5.94 9.07
CA ARG A 72 4.22 -4.58 9.58
C ARG A 72 5.37 -4.11 8.66
N PRO A 73 5.42 -2.90 8.05
CA PRO A 73 4.99 -1.53 8.41
C PRO A 73 3.96 -0.93 7.42
N ARG A 74 3.83 0.41 7.27
CA ARG A 74 2.87 1.09 6.35
C ARG A 74 3.26 0.87 4.88
N VAL A 75 2.82 -0.27 4.34
CA VAL A 75 3.04 -0.63 2.93
C VAL A 75 1.90 -0.11 2.07
N GLU A 76 2.23 0.66 1.04
CA GLU A 76 1.27 1.19 0.07
C GLU A 76 1.53 0.54 -1.29
N ALA A 77 0.48 -0.02 -1.90
CA ALA A 77 0.55 -0.53 -3.26
C ALA A 77 0.24 0.62 -4.23
N ALA A 78 0.99 0.72 -5.33
CA ALA A 78 0.75 1.75 -6.34
C ALA A 78 -0.64 1.61 -7.00
N THR A 79 -1.18 0.40 -7.04
CA THR A 79 -2.54 0.11 -7.51
C THR A 79 -3.64 0.54 -6.53
N GLU A 80 -3.31 0.93 -5.30
CA GLU A 80 -4.30 1.40 -4.33
C GLU A 80 -4.61 2.89 -4.52
N PRO A 81 -5.89 3.29 -4.39
CA PRO A 81 -6.26 4.69 -4.47
C PRO A 81 -5.49 5.48 -3.41
N VAL A 82 -4.90 6.59 -3.82
CA VAL A 82 -4.23 7.52 -2.90
C VAL A 82 -5.26 7.98 -1.89
N ARG A 83 -5.10 7.57 -0.63
CA ARG A 83 -5.91 8.12 0.46
C ARG A 83 -5.43 9.55 0.68
N THR A 84 -6.10 10.51 0.08
CA THR A 84 -5.98 11.90 0.47
C THR A 84 -6.46 12.01 1.91
N ALA A 85 -5.54 11.99 2.86
CA ALA A 85 -5.84 12.30 4.24
C ALA A 85 -6.16 13.79 4.32
N ARG A 86 -7.38 14.15 3.94
CA ARG A 86 -8.00 15.41 4.36
C ARG A 86 -8.48 15.17 5.79
N PRO A 87 -7.97 15.88 6.81
CA PRO A 87 -8.62 15.87 8.10
C PRO A 87 -9.95 16.62 7.95
N THR A 88 -10.97 16.12 8.63
CA THR A 88 -12.32 16.69 8.86
C THR A 88 -13.48 16.17 8.01
N SER A 89 -14.34 15.49 8.78
CA SER A 89 -15.81 15.60 8.81
C SER A 89 -16.63 14.48 8.15
N ALA A 90 -17.27 13.73 9.05
CA ALA A 90 -18.54 13.03 8.89
C ALA A 90 -18.61 11.97 7.78
N HIS A 91 -18.20 10.75 8.12
CA HIS A 91 -18.71 9.55 7.47
C HIS A 91 -20.17 9.35 7.90
N VAL A 92 -21.08 10.14 7.32
CA VAL A 92 -22.51 9.80 7.33
C VAL A 92 -22.66 8.61 6.41
N VAL A 93 -22.80 7.43 7.02
CA VAL A 93 -23.25 6.23 6.31
C VAL A 93 -24.70 6.47 5.88
N PRO A 94 -25.06 6.35 4.59
CA PRO A 94 -26.47 6.36 4.19
C PRO A 94 -27.19 5.19 4.87
N VAL A 95 -28.29 5.48 5.56
CA VAL A 95 -29.06 4.54 6.40
C VAL A 95 -29.78 3.43 5.61
N GLU A 96 -29.55 3.31 4.30
CA GLU A 96 -30.31 2.42 3.43
C GLU A 96 -29.77 0.99 3.31
N VAL A 97 -28.55 0.71 3.79
CA VAL A 97 -27.93 -0.63 3.70
C VAL A 97 -28.06 -1.46 4.99
N GLN A 98 -28.82 -1.01 5.99
CA GLN A 98 -29.04 -1.78 7.23
C GLN A 98 -30.29 -2.68 7.22
N ARG A 99 -31.19 -2.56 6.24
CA ARG A 99 -32.48 -3.29 6.25
C ARG A 99 -32.47 -4.67 5.60
N GLN A 100 -31.38 -5.11 4.97
CA GLN A 100 -31.37 -6.39 4.24
C GLN A 100 -30.81 -7.59 5.04
N HIS A 101 -30.17 -7.38 6.19
CA HIS A 101 -29.51 -8.48 6.92
C HIS A 101 -30.39 -9.23 7.95
N ASN A 102 -31.67 -8.87 8.10
CA ASN A 102 -32.55 -9.44 9.13
C ASN A 102 -33.43 -10.63 8.69
N ARG A 103 -33.16 -11.27 7.54
CA ARG A 103 -33.88 -12.48 7.13
C ARG A 103 -33.17 -13.75 7.63
N ARG A 104 -33.33 -14.05 8.92
CA ARG A 104 -33.19 -15.44 9.42
C ARG A 104 -34.55 -16.15 9.30
N PRO A 105 -34.68 -17.23 8.52
CA PRO A 105 -35.83 -18.12 8.67
C PRO A 105 -35.65 -18.96 9.94
N ARG A 106 -36.50 -18.72 10.95
CA ARG A 106 -36.63 -19.63 12.10
C ARG A 106 -37.37 -20.88 11.62
N ARG A 107 -36.71 -22.04 11.65
CA ARG A 107 -37.37 -23.34 11.46
C ARG A 107 -38.31 -23.61 12.64
N ILE A 108 -39.56 -23.91 12.29
CA ILE A 108 -40.67 -24.34 13.14
C ILE A 108 -40.39 -25.78 13.61
N ARG A 109 -40.71 -26.09 14.86
CA ARG A 109 -40.79 -27.46 15.39
C ARG A 109 -42.23 -27.72 15.79
#